data_AF-A0A661MVV9-F1
#
_entry.id   AF-A0A661MVV9-F1
#
_cell.length_a   1.000
_cell.length_b   1.000
_cell.length_c   1.000
_cell.angle_alpha   90.00
_cell.angle_beta   90.00
_cell.angle_gamma   90.00
#
_symmetry.space_group_name_H-M   'P 1'
#
loop_
_entity.id
_entity.type
_entity.pdbx_description
1 polymer ?
#
loop_
_entity_poly.entity_id
_entity_poly.type
_entity_poly.pdbx_seq_one_letter_code
_entity_poly.pdbx_strand_id
1 'polypeptide(L)'
;MAQVLDAEQRCQGRLCRYGLELAEEWLDKCTKVKPSSVAPTKQLQARYRDAVKSGTSDCAKEVETLLGGGCKADTCAADAQRWATRCGEAEAGPLVLRMVQRTVKRYGGDDAEQLDMRSCDSLRDELRKGASCEDEALCRDLWPLVKLYRKSCEAEDKPPDLVTGIYQMAIAFGADRSDEVVKVSDEPKLIFAGQFPLTLADGKGAILGVCWKRPQESPSYQKLRDECQSGTLDVVRVRSAEGGGRELRFGKVTLPTVLSLTTLYPWVRLVDEQVQEDDRSLAALRGDLAATVGASTAEGVRKLLALVNTHARFLGRSIDAREALGAQDAALTPLFEQLATIKVNGGLRVPSIPNRWSLLQRAKTRPFADFGDDASLQLGAFSAAHSLTLAKTLPKAMAAYRKRLGPLVVMVERGLKPSAADLRVAKQFGRKQVEACDAALDQLVEIEGELLSCPFDANRCGAEQQHALGERWG
;
A
#
# COMPACT_ATOMS: atom_id res chain seq x y z
N MET A 1 33.27 -35.44 11.95
CA MET A 1 34.27 -34.36 11.91
C MET A 1 34.38 -33.74 10.51
N ALA A 2 34.65 -34.51 9.45
CA ALA A 2 34.56 -33.98 8.07
C ALA A 2 33.17 -33.38 7.74
N GLN A 3 32.08 -34.05 8.15
CA GLN A 3 30.70 -33.52 8.06
C GLN A 3 30.45 -32.28 8.93
N VAL A 4 31.19 -32.11 10.04
CA VAL A 4 31.04 -30.94 10.92
C VAL A 4 31.70 -29.73 10.26
N LEU A 5 32.93 -29.89 9.76
CA LEU A 5 33.59 -28.87 8.95
C LEU A 5 32.74 -28.54 7.71
N ASP A 6 32.25 -29.54 6.98
CA ASP A 6 31.39 -29.29 5.81
C ASP A 6 30.15 -28.43 6.14
N ALA A 7 29.55 -28.63 7.32
CA ALA A 7 28.43 -27.81 7.78
C ALA A 7 28.82 -26.38 8.22
N GLU A 8 30.09 -26.14 8.57
CA GLU A 8 30.62 -24.80 8.90
C GLU A 8 30.85 -23.91 7.67
N GLN A 9 30.67 -24.41 6.44
CA GLN A 9 30.90 -23.62 5.22
C GLN A 9 30.06 -22.33 5.12
N ARG A 10 29.00 -22.19 5.92
CA ARG A 10 28.12 -21.01 5.96
C ARG A 10 28.66 -19.87 6.83
N CYS A 11 29.74 -20.09 7.57
CA CYS A 11 30.33 -19.04 8.38
C CYS A 11 30.73 -17.84 7.51
N GLN A 12 30.69 -16.63 8.08
CA GLN A 12 31.17 -15.41 7.41
C GLN A 12 32.24 -14.70 8.23
N GLY A 13 33.20 -14.08 7.52
CA GLY A 13 34.19 -13.21 8.12
C GLY A 13 34.94 -13.90 9.27
N ARG A 14 35.09 -13.16 10.37
CA ARG A 14 35.83 -13.61 11.57
C ARG A 14 35.23 -14.83 12.26
N LEU A 15 33.94 -15.14 12.03
CA LEU A 15 33.30 -16.34 12.59
C LEU A 15 33.82 -17.64 11.96
N CYS A 16 34.36 -17.57 10.73
CA CYS A 16 35.04 -18.70 10.11
C CYS A 16 36.35 -19.10 10.80
N ARG A 17 36.87 -18.28 11.72
CA ARG A 17 38.09 -18.59 12.47
C ARG A 17 37.93 -19.87 13.28
N TYR A 18 36.76 -20.12 13.87
CA TYR A 18 36.51 -21.34 14.63
C TYR A 18 36.53 -22.59 13.73
N GLY A 19 36.01 -22.49 12.50
CA GLY A 19 36.11 -23.56 11.49
C GLY A 19 37.55 -23.77 11.01
N LEU A 20 38.31 -22.68 10.85
CA LEU A 20 39.73 -22.72 10.48
C LEU A 20 40.59 -23.41 11.54
N GLU A 21 40.44 -23.01 12.81
CA GLU A 21 41.15 -23.59 13.96
C GLU A 21 40.81 -25.09 14.09
N LEU A 22 39.54 -25.46 13.94
CA LEU A 22 39.11 -26.86 13.96
C LEU A 22 39.71 -27.68 12.80
N ALA A 23 39.80 -27.08 11.61
CA ALA A 23 40.42 -27.73 10.45
C ALA A 23 41.94 -27.92 10.65
N GLU A 24 42.62 -26.94 11.24
CA GLU A 24 44.05 -27.00 11.59
C GLU A 24 44.33 -28.08 12.62
N GLU A 25 43.56 -28.11 13.71
CA GLU A 25 43.67 -29.15 14.74
C GLU A 25 43.40 -30.55 14.18
N TRP A 26 42.40 -30.68 13.30
CA TRP A 26 42.10 -31.96 12.65
C TRP A 26 43.26 -32.42 11.76
N LEU A 27 43.83 -31.52 10.95
CA LEU A 27 44.96 -31.85 10.07
C LEU A 27 46.20 -32.23 10.87
N ASP A 28 46.45 -31.61 12.01
CA ASP A 28 47.55 -32.00 12.89
C ASP A 28 47.35 -33.41 13.47
N LYS A 29 46.16 -33.68 14.04
CA LYS A 29 45.90 -34.90 14.82
C LYS A 29 45.49 -36.12 13.99
N CYS A 30 44.83 -35.92 12.84
CA CYS A 30 44.14 -37.01 12.13
C CYS A 30 44.76 -37.40 10.78
N THR A 31 45.81 -36.71 10.32
CA THR A 31 46.43 -36.98 9.01
C THR A 31 46.94 -38.42 8.87
N LYS A 32 47.47 -39.01 9.96
CA LYS A 32 47.95 -40.41 9.96
C LYS A 32 46.83 -41.45 10.10
N VAL A 33 45.68 -41.05 10.63
CA VAL A 33 44.56 -41.95 10.98
C VAL A 33 43.50 -42.01 9.89
N LYS A 34 43.26 -40.90 9.18
CA LYS A 34 42.31 -40.83 8.05
C LYS A 34 42.90 -40.08 6.85
N PRO A 35 43.86 -40.68 6.12
CA PRO A 35 44.54 -40.04 5.00
C PRO A 35 43.58 -39.58 3.88
N SER A 36 42.50 -40.33 3.63
CA SER A 36 41.51 -40.04 2.58
C SER A 36 40.70 -38.75 2.81
N SER A 37 40.65 -38.24 4.04
CA SER A 37 39.94 -37.00 4.36
C SER A 37 40.83 -35.75 4.36
N VAL A 38 42.15 -35.92 4.19
CA VAL A 38 43.13 -34.81 4.27
C VAL A 38 42.94 -33.77 3.16
N ALA A 39 42.79 -34.20 1.91
CA ALA A 39 42.62 -33.27 0.79
C ALA A 39 41.31 -32.46 0.89
N PRO A 40 40.13 -33.07 1.17
CA PRO A 40 38.91 -32.32 1.45
C PRO A 40 39.05 -31.33 2.61
N THR A 41 39.68 -31.72 3.73
CA THR A 41 39.85 -30.82 4.87
C THR A 41 40.80 -29.66 4.56
N LYS A 42 41.87 -29.85 3.78
CA LYS A 42 42.72 -28.74 3.30
C LYS A 42 41.95 -27.76 2.41
N GLN A 43 41.01 -28.25 1.60
CA GLN A 43 40.16 -27.38 0.78
C GLN A 43 39.23 -26.54 1.65
N LEU A 44 38.61 -27.13 2.68
CA LEU A 44 37.79 -26.41 3.66
C LEU A 44 38.63 -25.39 4.44
N GLN A 45 39.83 -25.78 4.90
CA GLN A 45 40.77 -24.89 5.58
C GLN A 45 41.10 -23.64 4.74
N ALA A 46 41.39 -23.83 3.45
CA ALA A 46 41.67 -22.73 2.53
C ALA A 46 40.46 -21.79 2.39
N ARG A 47 39.25 -22.35 2.23
CA ARG A 47 38.00 -21.57 2.17
C ARG A 47 37.78 -20.74 3.44
N TYR A 48 37.96 -21.32 4.63
CA TYR A 48 37.83 -20.54 5.87
C TYR A 48 38.89 -19.46 5.99
N ARG A 49 40.13 -19.75 5.60
CA ARG A 49 41.21 -18.75 5.63
C ARG A 49 40.90 -17.55 4.75
N ASP A 50 40.26 -17.77 3.61
CA ASP A 50 39.85 -16.68 2.72
C ASP A 50 38.60 -15.96 3.25
N ALA A 51 37.62 -16.68 3.78
CA ALA A 51 36.45 -16.09 4.42
C ALA A 51 36.80 -15.24 5.65
N VAL A 52 37.79 -15.62 6.46
CA VAL A 52 38.27 -14.83 7.61
C VAL A 52 38.81 -13.45 7.18
N LYS A 53 39.33 -13.32 5.96
CA LYS A 53 39.86 -12.06 5.44
C LYS A 53 38.75 -11.08 5.02
N SER A 54 37.49 -11.50 4.89
CA SER A 54 36.40 -10.67 4.35
C SER A 54 35.86 -9.62 5.32
N GLY A 55 36.53 -9.38 6.46
CA GLY A 55 36.14 -8.37 7.46
C GLY A 55 35.25 -8.92 8.58
N THR A 56 34.95 -8.06 9.56
CA THR A 56 34.11 -8.42 10.73
C THR A 56 32.76 -7.72 10.59
N SER A 57 31.69 -8.49 10.42
CA SER A 57 30.30 -8.03 10.45
C SER A 57 29.89 -7.58 11.86
N ASP A 58 28.79 -6.85 11.97
CA ASP A 58 28.26 -6.47 13.29
C ASP A 58 27.75 -7.68 14.07
N CYS A 59 27.10 -8.64 13.39
CA CYS A 59 26.73 -9.94 13.94
C CYS A 59 27.95 -10.70 14.49
N ALA A 60 29.11 -10.65 13.83
CA ALA A 60 30.35 -11.26 14.35
C ALA A 60 30.86 -10.56 15.63
N LYS A 61 30.77 -9.24 15.72
CA LYS A 61 31.15 -8.49 16.94
C LYS A 61 30.22 -8.81 18.12
N GLU A 62 28.91 -8.88 17.86
CA GLU A 62 27.90 -9.22 18.87
C GLU A 62 28.20 -10.60 19.49
N VAL A 63 28.44 -11.62 18.67
CA VAL A 63 28.70 -12.97 19.20
C VAL A 63 30.07 -13.11 19.85
N GLU A 64 31.11 -12.42 19.36
CA GLU A 64 32.39 -12.39 20.06
C GLU A 64 32.26 -11.79 21.46
N THR A 65 31.41 -10.77 21.61
CA THR A 65 31.07 -10.19 22.92
C THR A 65 30.34 -11.20 23.81
N LEU A 66 29.35 -11.93 23.26
CA LEU A 66 28.66 -13.00 23.99
C LEU A 66 29.64 -14.08 24.45
N LEU A 67 30.46 -14.61 23.55
CA LEU A 67 31.43 -15.68 23.83
C LEU A 67 32.55 -15.25 24.78
N GLY A 68 32.93 -13.96 24.77
CA GLY A 68 33.95 -13.37 25.63
C GLY A 68 33.49 -13.11 27.07
N GLY A 69 32.27 -13.49 27.45
CA GLY A 69 31.73 -13.26 28.80
C GLY A 69 31.13 -11.86 29.00
N GLY A 70 30.82 -11.14 27.92
CA GLY A 70 30.15 -9.84 27.95
C GLY A 70 28.65 -9.90 28.24
N CYS A 71 28.05 -11.11 28.32
CA CYS A 71 26.65 -11.28 28.66
C CYS A 71 26.44 -11.35 30.19
N LYS A 72 25.37 -10.72 30.70
CA LYS A 72 24.99 -10.80 32.12
C LYS A 72 24.13 -12.04 32.36
N ALA A 73 24.22 -12.65 33.54
CA ALA A 73 23.53 -13.92 33.84
C ALA A 73 22.01 -13.87 33.59
N ASP A 74 21.39 -12.72 33.85
CA ASP A 74 19.95 -12.46 33.69
C ASP A 74 19.51 -12.16 32.24
N THR A 75 20.41 -11.68 31.37
CA THR A 75 20.08 -11.33 29.97
C THR A 75 20.70 -12.26 28.93
N CYS A 76 21.70 -13.08 29.31
CA CYS A 76 22.52 -13.83 28.36
C CYS A 76 21.71 -14.75 27.43
N ALA A 77 20.70 -15.43 27.97
CA ALA A 77 19.85 -16.30 27.17
C ALA A 77 19.02 -15.49 26.14
N ALA A 78 18.49 -14.34 26.53
CA ALA A 78 17.69 -13.49 25.64
C ALA A 78 18.56 -12.85 24.54
N ASP A 79 19.75 -12.37 24.89
CA ASP A 79 20.70 -11.76 23.96
C ASP A 79 21.22 -12.81 22.96
N ALA A 80 21.56 -14.00 23.44
CA ALA A 80 21.97 -15.12 22.60
C ALA A 80 20.85 -15.60 21.67
N GLN A 81 19.61 -15.67 22.15
CA GLN A 81 18.46 -16.06 21.33
C GLN A 81 18.21 -15.04 20.20
N ARG A 82 18.23 -13.75 20.53
CA ARG A 82 18.10 -12.67 19.54
C ARG A 82 19.18 -12.76 18.48
N TRP A 83 20.43 -12.94 18.91
CA TRP A 83 21.55 -13.08 17.99
C TRP A 83 21.41 -14.32 17.10
N ALA A 84 21.08 -15.49 17.66
CA ALA A 84 20.92 -16.73 16.92
C ALA A 84 19.83 -16.61 15.83
N THR A 85 18.69 -16.00 16.18
CA THR A 85 17.55 -15.82 15.26
C THR A 85 17.87 -14.82 14.14
N ARG A 86 18.60 -13.73 14.45
CA ARG A 86 18.92 -12.67 13.47
C ARG A 86 20.11 -13.01 12.58
N CYS A 87 21.16 -13.58 13.16
CA CYS A 87 22.48 -13.72 12.54
C CYS A 87 22.86 -15.18 12.27
N GLY A 88 22.23 -16.13 12.97
CA GLY A 88 22.66 -17.53 13.00
C GLY A 88 22.65 -18.20 11.63
N GLU A 89 21.59 -18.04 10.85
CA GLU A 89 21.49 -18.67 9.53
C GLU A 89 22.47 -18.06 8.50
N ALA A 90 22.63 -16.74 8.52
CA ALA A 90 23.38 -16.02 7.50
C ALA A 90 24.90 -16.05 7.74
N GLU A 91 25.34 -16.04 9.00
CA GLU A 91 26.74 -15.80 9.34
C GLU A 91 27.40 -16.88 10.20
N ALA A 92 26.61 -17.76 10.82
CA ALA A 92 27.13 -18.75 11.76
C ALA A 92 26.99 -20.17 11.23
N GLY A 93 28.04 -20.97 11.42
CA GLY A 93 27.92 -22.41 11.28
C GLY A 93 27.44 -23.07 12.60
N PRO A 94 27.05 -24.36 12.55
CA PRO A 94 26.59 -25.11 13.71
C PRO A 94 27.52 -25.06 14.94
N LEU A 95 28.84 -24.96 14.74
CA LEU A 95 29.85 -24.88 15.79
C LEU A 95 29.69 -23.60 16.60
N VAL A 96 29.58 -22.45 15.91
CA VAL A 96 29.41 -21.15 16.57
C VAL A 96 28.12 -21.15 17.37
N LEU A 97 27.01 -21.66 16.81
CA LEU A 97 25.75 -21.75 17.53
C LEU A 97 25.85 -22.67 18.77
N ARG A 98 26.57 -23.80 18.68
CA ARG A 98 26.85 -24.67 19.84
C ARG A 98 27.71 -23.98 20.90
N MET A 99 28.68 -23.16 20.49
CA MET A 99 29.49 -22.38 21.41
C MET A 99 28.63 -21.37 22.16
N VAL A 100 27.74 -20.66 21.46
CA VAL A 100 26.79 -19.73 22.08
C VAL A 100 25.86 -20.45 23.06
N GLN A 101 25.27 -21.59 22.67
CA GLN A 101 24.46 -22.41 23.58
C GLN A 101 25.22 -22.81 24.85
N ARG A 102 26.50 -23.20 24.70
CA ARG A 102 27.34 -23.59 25.84
C ARG A 102 27.63 -22.40 26.75
N THR A 103 27.86 -21.22 26.17
CA THR A 103 28.02 -19.97 26.91
C THR A 103 26.76 -19.64 27.69
N VAL A 104 25.58 -19.72 27.06
CA VAL A 104 24.29 -19.51 27.73
C VAL A 104 24.12 -20.48 28.91
N LYS A 105 24.40 -21.77 28.75
CA LYS A 105 24.34 -22.74 29.87
C LYS A 105 25.33 -22.42 30.98
N ARG A 106 26.54 -21.97 30.65
CA ARG A 106 27.56 -21.61 31.64
C ARG A 106 27.14 -20.42 32.50
N TYR A 107 26.46 -19.43 31.93
CA TYR A 107 26.09 -18.20 32.64
C TYR A 107 24.64 -18.17 33.15
N GLY A 108 23.74 -18.94 32.54
CA GLY A 108 22.32 -19.02 32.89
C GLY A 108 21.92 -20.24 33.72
N GLY A 109 22.84 -21.19 33.97
CA GLY A 109 22.57 -22.41 34.74
C GLY A 109 22.00 -23.57 33.91
N ASP A 110 21.74 -24.69 34.58
CA ASP A 110 21.29 -25.95 33.94
C ASP A 110 19.85 -25.86 33.38
N ASP A 111 19.05 -24.90 33.87
CA ASP A 111 17.69 -24.63 33.39
C ASP A 111 17.64 -23.75 32.13
N ALA A 112 18.79 -23.40 31.55
CA ALA A 112 18.84 -22.58 30.36
C ALA A 112 18.21 -23.31 29.15
N GLU A 113 17.15 -22.72 28.61
CA GLU A 113 16.43 -23.20 27.43
C GLU A 113 17.37 -23.43 26.24
N GLN A 114 17.01 -24.39 25.38
CA GLN A 114 17.69 -24.55 24.10
C GLN A 114 17.41 -23.33 23.22
N LEU A 115 18.46 -22.83 22.57
CA LEU A 115 18.35 -21.75 21.60
C LEU A 115 17.51 -22.25 20.42
N ASP A 116 16.46 -21.50 20.11
CA ASP A 116 15.73 -21.65 18.87
C ASP A 116 16.61 -21.17 17.72
N MET A 117 16.90 -22.07 16.78
CA MET A 117 17.83 -21.83 15.68
C MET A 117 17.12 -21.32 14.41
N ARG A 118 15.80 -21.14 14.46
CA ARG A 118 15.04 -20.61 13.33
C ARG A 118 15.44 -19.17 13.09
N SER A 119 15.58 -18.79 11.83
CA SER A 119 15.87 -17.40 11.46
C SER A 119 14.62 -16.53 11.50
N CYS A 120 14.81 -15.21 11.49
CA CYS A 120 13.69 -14.29 11.38
C CYS A 120 12.87 -14.47 10.09
N ASP A 121 13.51 -14.88 8.99
CA ASP A 121 12.80 -15.19 7.75
C ASP A 121 11.99 -16.48 7.88
N SER A 122 12.55 -17.53 8.49
CA SER A 122 11.81 -18.77 8.79
C SER A 122 10.61 -18.50 9.71
N LEU A 123 10.79 -17.70 10.76
CA LEU A 123 9.69 -17.35 11.66
C LEU A 123 8.63 -16.51 10.94
N ARG A 124 9.03 -15.59 10.05
CA ARG A 124 8.09 -14.81 9.21
C ARG A 124 7.28 -15.71 8.28
N ASP A 125 7.92 -16.71 7.67
CA ASP A 125 7.23 -17.68 6.81
C ASP A 125 6.25 -18.57 7.59
N GLU A 126 6.60 -18.95 8.83
CA GLU A 126 5.67 -19.64 9.72
C GLU A 126 4.49 -18.74 10.13
N LEU A 127 4.73 -17.47 10.44
CA LEU A 127 3.67 -16.48 10.71
C LEU A 127 2.74 -16.33 9.51
N ARG A 128 3.30 -16.25 8.29
CA ARG A 128 2.52 -16.19 7.04
C ARG A 128 1.59 -17.38 6.90
N LYS A 129 2.09 -18.60 7.13
CA LYS A 129 1.27 -19.82 7.09
C LYS A 129 0.21 -19.79 8.19
N GLY A 130 0.61 -19.41 9.40
CA GLY A 130 -0.26 -19.34 10.58
C GLY A 130 -1.37 -18.28 10.49
N ALA A 131 -1.16 -17.21 9.71
CA ALA A 131 -2.16 -16.16 9.51
C ALA A 131 -3.48 -16.65 8.88
N SER A 132 -3.46 -17.85 8.28
CA SER A 132 -4.63 -18.52 7.69
C SER A 132 -5.34 -19.50 8.64
N CYS A 133 -4.96 -19.57 9.92
CA CYS A 133 -5.54 -20.51 10.89
C CYS A 133 -7.10 -20.45 10.91
N GLU A 134 -7.72 -21.63 10.82
CA GLU A 134 -9.15 -21.77 10.52
C GLU A 134 -10.05 -21.57 11.75
N ASP A 135 -9.58 -21.97 12.93
CA ASP A 135 -10.31 -21.88 14.18
C ASP A 135 -9.49 -21.25 15.31
N GLU A 136 -10.20 -20.89 16.38
CA GLU A 136 -9.63 -20.18 17.51
C GLU A 136 -8.55 -20.98 18.26
N ALA A 137 -8.70 -22.30 18.37
CA ALA A 137 -7.74 -23.14 19.08
C ALA A 137 -6.40 -23.18 18.33
N LEU A 138 -6.44 -23.39 17.01
CA LEU A 138 -5.25 -23.37 16.16
C LEU A 138 -4.54 -22.02 16.19
N CYS A 139 -5.29 -20.91 16.21
CA CYS A 139 -4.70 -19.59 16.30
C CYS A 139 -4.09 -19.29 17.68
N ARG A 140 -4.72 -19.77 18.76
CA ARG A 140 -4.17 -19.67 20.13
C ARG A 140 -2.85 -20.45 20.24
N ASP A 141 -2.74 -21.62 19.61
CA ASP A 141 -1.51 -22.43 19.59
C ASP A 141 -0.39 -21.78 18.78
N LEU A 142 -0.71 -20.88 17.85
CA LEU A 142 0.25 -20.08 17.09
C LEU A 142 0.67 -18.78 17.81
N TRP A 143 -0.01 -18.38 18.87
CA TRP A 143 0.34 -17.17 19.61
C TRP A 143 1.77 -17.16 20.20
N PRO A 144 2.30 -18.28 20.74
CA PRO A 144 3.70 -18.37 21.14
C PRO A 144 4.69 -18.05 20.01
N LEU A 145 4.36 -18.38 18.75
CA LEU A 145 5.19 -18.04 17.59
C LEU A 145 5.26 -16.52 17.38
N VAL A 146 4.13 -15.80 17.52
CA VAL A 146 4.10 -14.33 17.46
C VAL A 146 5.00 -13.74 18.55
N LYS A 147 4.87 -14.22 19.79
CA LYS A 147 5.72 -13.76 20.91
C LYS A 147 7.20 -14.01 20.66
N LEU A 148 7.54 -15.19 20.12
CA LEU A 148 8.90 -15.53 19.77
C LEU A 148 9.46 -14.60 18.68
N TYR A 149 8.69 -14.36 17.60
CA TYR A 149 9.09 -13.43 16.54
C TYR A 149 9.33 -12.02 17.10
N ARG A 150 8.37 -11.47 17.87
CA ARG A 150 8.51 -10.14 18.50
C ARG A 150 9.75 -10.05 19.38
N LYS A 151 9.99 -11.07 20.23
CA LYS A 151 11.14 -11.09 21.15
C LYS A 151 12.49 -11.16 20.42
N SER A 152 12.55 -11.93 19.33
CA SER A 152 13.80 -12.30 18.67
C SER A 152 14.16 -11.43 17.46
N CYS A 153 13.15 -10.91 16.76
CA CYS A 153 13.32 -10.26 15.45
C CYS A 153 12.94 -8.78 15.45
N GLU A 154 12.12 -8.32 16.40
CA GLU A 154 11.72 -6.92 16.49
C GLU A 154 12.59 -6.19 17.51
N ALA A 155 12.90 -4.94 17.19
CA ALA A 155 13.54 -3.99 18.09
C ALA A 155 12.81 -2.65 18.02
N GLU A 156 13.04 -1.78 19.00
CA GLU A 156 12.38 -0.47 19.06
C GLU A 156 12.65 0.39 17.81
N ASP A 157 13.86 0.30 17.26
CA ASP A 157 14.30 0.97 16.03
C ASP A 157 14.04 0.15 14.75
N LYS A 158 13.58 -1.10 14.88
CA LYS A 158 13.35 -2.04 13.77
C LYS A 158 12.03 -2.78 13.97
N PRO A 159 10.88 -2.08 13.83
CA PRO A 159 9.58 -2.73 13.84
C PRO A 159 9.41 -3.67 12.64
N PRO A 160 8.46 -4.60 12.67
CA PRO A 160 8.14 -5.45 11.52
C PRO A 160 7.67 -4.60 10.34
N ASP A 161 7.87 -5.13 9.12
CA ASP A 161 7.20 -4.59 7.94
C ASP A 161 5.67 -4.77 8.04
N LEU A 162 4.92 -4.02 7.23
CA LEU A 162 3.47 -3.97 7.29
C LEU A 162 2.82 -5.35 7.04
N VAL A 163 3.36 -6.16 6.13
CA VAL A 163 2.82 -7.48 5.81
C VAL A 163 3.00 -8.41 7.01
N THR A 164 4.21 -8.43 7.58
CA THR A 164 4.51 -9.25 8.76
C THR A 164 3.67 -8.83 9.97
N GLY A 165 3.48 -7.52 10.17
CA GLY A 165 2.59 -7.01 11.20
C GLY A 165 1.13 -7.46 10.99
N ILE A 166 0.64 -7.48 9.75
CA ILE A 166 -0.71 -7.98 9.44
C ILE A 166 -0.83 -9.47 9.73
N TYR A 167 0.20 -10.30 9.46
CA TYR A 167 0.16 -11.72 9.84
C TYR A 167 0.04 -11.92 11.36
N GLN A 168 0.78 -11.14 12.15
CA GLN A 168 0.67 -11.18 13.60
C GLN A 168 -0.74 -10.79 14.07
N MET A 169 -1.31 -9.75 13.46
CA MET A 169 -2.67 -9.30 13.77
C MET A 169 -3.73 -10.31 13.31
N ALA A 170 -3.55 -11.00 12.19
CA ALA A 170 -4.46 -12.06 11.76
C ALA A 170 -4.46 -13.25 12.74
N ILE A 171 -3.29 -13.63 13.27
CA ILE A 171 -3.18 -14.67 14.31
C ILE A 171 -3.84 -14.19 15.61
N ALA A 172 -3.55 -12.95 16.04
CA ALA A 172 -4.17 -12.35 17.22
C ALA A 172 -5.70 -12.30 17.12
N PHE A 173 -6.25 -11.87 15.97
CA PHE A 173 -7.68 -11.87 15.72
C PHE A 173 -8.29 -13.26 15.86
N GLY A 174 -7.68 -14.26 15.21
CA GLY A 174 -8.12 -15.65 15.32
C GLY A 174 -8.05 -16.20 16.74
N ALA A 175 -7.10 -15.74 17.54
CA ALA A 175 -6.92 -16.14 18.94
C ALA A 175 -7.79 -15.32 19.93
N ASP A 176 -8.76 -14.55 19.44
CA ASP A 176 -9.62 -13.62 20.21
C ASP A 176 -8.83 -12.58 21.03
N ARG A 177 -7.78 -12.01 20.42
CA ARG A 177 -6.93 -10.97 21.01
C ARG A 177 -7.09 -9.65 20.26
N SER A 178 -8.31 -9.15 20.21
CA SER A 178 -8.69 -7.94 19.44
C SER A 178 -8.18 -6.62 20.02
N ASP A 179 -7.51 -6.64 21.18
CA ASP A 179 -6.85 -5.51 21.83
C ASP A 179 -5.36 -5.37 21.46
N GLU A 180 -4.80 -6.33 20.73
CA GLU A 180 -3.39 -6.30 20.33
C GLU A 180 -3.09 -5.14 19.38
N VAL A 181 -1.86 -4.63 19.51
CA VAL A 181 -1.32 -3.54 18.70
C VAL A 181 0.06 -3.96 18.22
N VAL A 182 0.36 -3.69 16.95
CA VAL A 182 1.69 -3.92 16.37
C VAL A 182 2.25 -2.60 15.87
N LYS A 183 3.36 -2.15 16.47
CA LYS A 183 4.10 -1.00 15.96
C LYS A 183 4.71 -1.35 14.60
N VAL A 184 4.61 -0.44 13.64
CA VAL A 184 5.21 -0.57 12.30
C VAL A 184 6.09 0.64 12.02
N SER A 185 6.89 0.58 10.97
CA SER A 185 7.70 1.73 10.53
C SER A 185 6.82 2.96 10.27
N ASP A 186 7.36 4.17 10.52
CA ASP A 186 6.66 5.45 10.33
C ASP A 186 6.20 5.67 8.88
N GLU A 187 6.95 5.12 7.94
CA GLU A 187 6.65 5.10 6.50
C GLU A 187 6.56 3.64 6.01
N PRO A 188 5.48 2.92 6.37
CA PRO A 188 5.36 1.52 6.01
C PRO A 188 5.17 1.40 4.50
N LYS A 189 5.91 0.48 3.88
CA LYS A 189 5.68 0.11 2.48
C LYS A 189 4.27 -0.47 2.35
N LEU A 190 3.49 0.13 1.47
CA LEU A 190 2.11 -0.31 1.19
C LEU A 190 2.13 -1.75 0.68
N ILE A 191 1.08 -2.50 1.03
CA ILE A 191 0.90 -3.87 0.59
C ILE A 191 0.07 -3.91 -0.70
N PHE A 192 0.36 -4.88 -1.56
CA PHE A 192 -0.31 -5.05 -2.86
C PHE A 192 -1.09 -6.36 -2.90
N ALA A 193 -1.94 -6.52 -3.94
CA ALA A 193 -2.67 -7.76 -4.18
C ALA A 193 -1.73 -8.98 -4.18
N GLY A 194 -2.16 -10.06 -3.53
CA GLY A 194 -1.42 -11.32 -3.43
C GLY A 194 -0.42 -11.41 -2.28
N GLN A 195 -0.11 -10.31 -1.58
CA GLN A 195 0.66 -10.38 -0.32
C GLN A 195 -0.23 -10.81 0.85
N PHE A 196 -1.48 -10.36 0.87
CA PHE A 196 -2.53 -10.84 1.76
C PHE A 196 -3.85 -10.96 0.95
N PRO A 197 -4.70 -11.97 1.17
CA PRO A 197 -5.85 -12.21 0.28
C PRO A 197 -6.89 -11.10 0.26
N LEU A 198 -7.09 -10.42 1.39
CA LEU A 198 -8.11 -9.38 1.55
C LEU A 198 -7.48 -8.01 1.84
N THR A 199 -6.49 -7.64 1.03
CA THR A 199 -5.81 -6.34 1.11
C THR A 199 -6.74 -5.19 0.74
N LEU A 200 -6.72 -4.13 1.56
CA LEU A 200 -7.42 -2.87 1.26
C LEU A 200 -6.83 -2.18 0.03
N ALA A 201 -7.65 -1.51 -0.77
CA ALA A 201 -7.30 -0.91 -2.05
C ALA A 201 -6.19 0.16 -1.95
N ASP A 202 -6.04 0.79 -0.78
CA ASP A 202 -4.98 1.76 -0.51
C ASP A 202 -3.71 1.14 0.08
N GLY A 203 -3.66 -0.19 0.23
CA GLY A 203 -2.50 -0.94 0.70
C GLY A 203 -2.12 -0.71 2.17
N LYS A 204 -3.00 -0.09 2.97
CA LYS A 204 -2.73 0.30 4.36
C LYS A 204 -3.22 -0.71 5.41
N GLY A 205 -3.77 -1.84 4.98
CA GLY A 205 -4.36 -2.82 5.87
C GLY A 205 -5.03 -3.97 5.13
N ALA A 206 -5.76 -4.79 5.89
CA ALA A 206 -6.50 -5.93 5.36
C ALA A 206 -7.79 -6.17 6.14
N ILE A 207 -8.77 -6.79 5.49
CA ILE A 207 -9.95 -7.35 6.14
C ILE A 207 -9.55 -8.70 6.75
N LEU A 208 -9.91 -8.92 8.01
CA LEU A 208 -9.61 -10.16 8.74
C LEU A 208 -10.82 -11.08 8.89
N GLY A 209 -12.02 -10.49 8.97
CA GLY A 209 -13.23 -11.25 9.19
C GLY A 209 -14.51 -10.51 8.83
N VAL A 210 -15.55 -11.27 8.59
CA VAL A 210 -16.93 -10.82 8.48
C VAL A 210 -17.73 -11.63 9.50
N CYS A 211 -18.28 -10.96 10.51
CA CYS A 211 -19.05 -11.57 11.57
C CYS A 211 -18.33 -12.74 12.22
N TRP A 212 -17.05 -12.49 12.57
CA TRP A 212 -16.11 -13.46 13.14
C TRP A 212 -15.75 -14.67 12.26
N LYS A 213 -16.32 -14.77 11.06
CA LYS A 213 -15.87 -15.74 10.05
C LYS A 213 -14.70 -15.17 9.28
N ARG A 214 -13.72 -16.00 8.94
CA ARG A 214 -12.46 -15.60 8.32
C ARG A 214 -12.43 -16.00 6.84
N PRO A 215 -12.71 -15.07 5.91
CA PRO A 215 -12.59 -15.37 4.50
C PRO A 215 -11.11 -15.46 4.12
N GLN A 216 -10.77 -16.46 3.30
CA GLN A 216 -9.41 -16.66 2.80
C GLN A 216 -9.19 -16.06 1.41
N GLU A 217 -10.27 -15.61 0.76
CA GLU A 217 -10.26 -15.07 -0.60
C GLU A 217 -11.46 -14.15 -0.87
N SER A 218 -11.35 -13.30 -1.89
CA SER A 218 -12.37 -12.30 -2.25
C SER A 218 -13.78 -12.90 -2.49
N PRO A 219 -13.96 -14.03 -3.21
CA PRO A 219 -15.29 -14.65 -3.37
C PRO A 219 -15.93 -15.07 -2.04
N SER A 220 -15.15 -15.70 -1.16
CA SER A 220 -15.64 -16.10 0.17
C SER A 220 -16.01 -14.88 1.02
N TYR A 221 -15.24 -13.79 0.91
CA TYR A 221 -15.52 -12.53 1.58
C TYR A 221 -16.84 -11.90 1.11
N GLN A 222 -17.06 -11.82 -0.21
CA GLN A 222 -18.29 -11.26 -0.78
C GLN A 222 -19.52 -12.05 -0.31
N LYS A 223 -19.45 -13.39 -0.38
CA LYS A 223 -20.52 -14.26 0.10
C LYS A 223 -20.83 -14.04 1.59
N LEU A 224 -19.81 -13.99 2.44
CA LEU A 224 -20.01 -13.76 3.88
C LEU A 224 -20.60 -12.39 4.18
N ARG A 225 -20.19 -11.37 3.43
CA ARG A 225 -20.72 -10.01 3.55
C ARG A 225 -22.20 -9.94 3.17
N ASP A 226 -22.60 -10.64 2.12
CA ASP A 226 -24.01 -10.71 1.70
C ASP A 226 -24.87 -11.48 2.71
N GLU A 227 -24.34 -12.55 3.30
CA GLU A 227 -25.02 -13.34 4.34
C GLU A 227 -25.12 -12.60 5.67
N CYS A 228 -24.17 -11.72 5.99
CA CYS A 228 -24.09 -11.06 7.29
C CYS A 228 -24.57 -9.59 7.29
N GLN A 229 -25.79 -9.37 6.83
CA GLN A 229 -26.41 -8.05 6.90
C GLN A 229 -26.64 -7.63 8.37
N SER A 230 -26.32 -6.39 8.73
CA SER A 230 -26.35 -5.87 10.12
C SER A 230 -25.28 -6.42 11.07
N GLY A 231 -24.32 -7.19 10.57
CA GLY A 231 -23.22 -7.72 11.37
C GLY A 231 -22.01 -6.78 11.45
N THR A 232 -20.84 -7.35 11.66
CA THR A 232 -19.57 -6.61 11.75
C THR A 232 -18.58 -7.06 10.69
N LEU A 233 -17.73 -6.13 10.29
CA LEU A 233 -16.55 -6.37 9.49
C LEU A 233 -15.33 -6.03 10.34
N ASP A 234 -14.45 -7.00 10.51
CA ASP A 234 -13.23 -6.89 11.29
C ASP A 234 -12.06 -6.56 10.35
N VAL A 235 -11.41 -5.42 10.61
CA VAL A 235 -10.35 -4.87 9.75
C VAL A 235 -9.11 -4.61 10.59
N VAL A 236 -7.93 -4.83 10.03
CA VAL A 236 -6.67 -4.33 10.58
C VAL A 236 -6.11 -3.27 9.66
N ARG A 237 -5.64 -2.16 10.24
CA ARG A 237 -5.15 -1.03 9.46
C ARG A 237 -4.07 -0.25 10.19
N VAL A 238 -3.14 0.32 9.43
CA VAL A 238 -2.14 1.25 9.96
C VAL A 238 -2.78 2.59 10.33
N ARG A 239 -2.45 3.10 11.52
CA ARG A 239 -2.86 4.39 12.05
C ARG A 239 -1.68 5.13 12.67
N SER A 240 -1.86 6.43 12.92
CA SER A 240 -0.97 7.18 13.79
C SER A 240 -1.24 6.80 15.23
N ALA A 241 -0.19 6.46 16.00
CA ALA A 241 -0.32 6.21 17.42
C ALA A 241 -0.40 7.53 18.22
N GLU A 242 -1.04 7.53 19.39
CA GLU A 242 -1.24 8.74 20.22
C GLU A 242 0.09 9.36 20.73
N GLY A 243 1.14 8.54 20.85
CA GLY A 243 2.49 8.98 21.25
C GLY A 243 3.43 9.31 20.07
N GLY A 244 2.91 9.39 18.85
CA GLY A 244 3.71 9.46 17.64
C GLY A 244 4.07 8.08 17.08
N GLY A 245 4.45 8.07 15.80
CA GLY A 245 4.73 6.86 15.03
C GLY A 245 3.50 6.17 14.45
N ARG A 246 3.69 4.95 13.91
CA ARG A 246 2.63 4.16 13.25
C ARG A 246 2.39 2.82 13.93
N GLU A 247 1.12 2.43 14.00
CA GLU A 247 0.70 1.15 14.55
C GLU A 247 -0.39 0.51 13.71
N LEU A 248 -0.40 -0.83 13.66
CA LEU A 248 -1.52 -1.63 13.21
C LEU A 248 -2.45 -1.89 14.39
N ARG A 249 -3.74 -1.65 14.17
CA ARG A 249 -4.78 -1.89 15.18
C ARG A 249 -6.02 -2.51 14.55
N PHE A 250 -6.76 -3.26 15.34
CA PHE A 250 -8.06 -3.79 14.95
C PHE A 250 -9.12 -2.69 14.95
N GLY A 251 -10.00 -2.76 13.97
CA GLY A 251 -11.20 -1.96 13.89
C GLY A 251 -12.40 -2.82 13.52
N LYS A 252 -13.56 -2.45 14.06
CA LYS A 252 -14.84 -3.10 13.80
C LYS A 252 -15.77 -2.12 13.09
N VAL A 253 -16.15 -2.46 11.87
CA VAL A 253 -17.06 -1.67 11.05
C VAL A 253 -18.42 -2.36 11.05
N THR A 254 -19.48 -1.67 11.48
CA THR A 254 -20.84 -2.21 11.40
C THR A 254 -21.29 -2.26 9.93
N LEU A 255 -21.76 -3.41 9.48
CA LEU A 255 -22.25 -3.59 8.12
C LEU A 255 -23.63 -2.93 7.97
N PRO A 256 -23.80 -1.96 7.06
CA PRO A 256 -25.08 -1.30 6.84
C PRO A 256 -26.12 -2.24 6.24
N THR A 257 -27.40 -2.01 6.55
CA THR A 257 -28.53 -2.74 5.99
C THR A 257 -29.04 -2.19 4.66
N VAL A 258 -28.84 -0.89 4.39
CA VAL A 258 -29.49 -0.19 3.26
C VAL A 258 -28.49 0.41 2.26
N LEU A 259 -27.31 0.82 2.71
CA LEU A 259 -26.30 1.47 1.87
C LEU A 259 -25.15 0.52 1.53
N SER A 260 -24.46 0.77 0.41
CA SER A 260 -23.26 0.02 0.11
C SER A 260 -22.17 0.33 1.14
N LEU A 261 -21.49 -0.68 1.67
CA LEU A 261 -20.39 -0.53 2.63
C LEU A 261 -19.32 0.46 2.15
N THR A 262 -18.98 0.39 0.86
CA THR A 262 -18.00 1.27 0.22
C THR A 262 -18.48 2.71 0.05
N THR A 263 -19.78 2.97 0.20
CA THR A 263 -20.32 4.34 0.26
C THR A 263 -20.07 4.95 1.64
N LEU A 264 -20.31 4.18 2.71
CA LEU A 264 -20.11 4.65 4.08
C LEU A 264 -18.64 4.67 4.51
N TYR A 265 -17.87 3.68 4.04
CA TYR A 265 -16.46 3.50 4.36
C TYR A 265 -15.66 3.28 3.07
N PRO A 266 -15.38 4.34 2.28
CA PRO A 266 -14.66 4.22 1.01
C PRO A 266 -13.29 3.55 1.13
N TRP A 267 -12.63 3.67 2.28
CA TRP A 267 -11.32 3.10 2.58
C TRP A 267 -11.35 1.57 2.83
N VAL A 268 -12.53 0.96 2.99
CA VAL A 268 -12.70 -0.49 3.24
C VAL A 268 -12.66 -1.31 1.95
N ARG A 269 -12.66 -0.65 0.78
CA ARG A 269 -12.61 -1.31 -0.53
C ARG A 269 -11.42 -2.26 -0.64
N LEU A 270 -11.62 -3.45 -1.20
CA LEU A 270 -10.54 -4.39 -1.49
C LEU A 270 -9.82 -4.06 -2.81
N VAL A 271 -8.54 -4.45 -2.92
CA VAL A 271 -7.81 -4.33 -4.20
C VAL A 271 -8.52 -5.10 -5.31
N ASP A 272 -8.97 -6.34 -5.05
CA ASP A 272 -9.65 -7.15 -6.06
C ASP A 272 -10.99 -6.56 -6.49
N GLU A 273 -11.75 -5.97 -5.56
CA GLU A 273 -12.99 -5.24 -5.90
C GLU A 273 -12.69 -4.05 -6.81
N GLN A 274 -11.60 -3.32 -6.53
CA GLN A 274 -11.15 -2.19 -7.34
C GLN A 274 -10.73 -2.64 -8.74
N VAL A 275 -9.98 -3.74 -8.86
CA VAL A 275 -9.60 -4.33 -10.16
C VAL A 275 -10.84 -4.75 -10.95
N GLN A 276 -11.78 -5.46 -10.34
CA GLN A 276 -13.03 -5.86 -10.99
C GLN A 276 -13.89 -4.66 -11.41
N GLU A 277 -13.92 -3.59 -10.61
CA GLU A 277 -14.61 -2.35 -10.98
C GLU A 277 -13.91 -1.66 -12.16
N ASP A 278 -12.58 -1.62 -12.17
CA ASP A 278 -11.80 -1.04 -13.26
C ASP A 278 -11.94 -1.86 -14.56
N ASP A 279 -11.97 -3.19 -14.50
CA ASP A 279 -12.22 -4.06 -15.65
C ASP A 279 -13.62 -3.83 -16.24
N ARG A 280 -14.65 -3.78 -15.39
CA ARG A 280 -16.02 -3.45 -15.81
C ARG A 280 -16.11 -2.05 -16.39
N SER A 281 -15.45 -1.08 -15.76
CA SER A 281 -15.39 0.31 -16.23
C SER A 281 -14.68 0.42 -17.57
N LEU A 282 -13.63 -0.36 -17.80
CA LEU A 282 -12.91 -0.41 -19.07
C LEU A 282 -13.77 -1.00 -20.19
N ALA A 283 -14.51 -2.08 -19.92
CA ALA A 283 -15.44 -2.66 -20.87
C ALA A 283 -16.57 -1.68 -21.23
N ALA A 284 -17.18 -1.04 -20.22
CA ALA A 284 -18.21 -0.02 -20.41
C ALA A 284 -17.68 1.18 -21.20
N LEU A 285 -16.51 1.71 -20.84
CA LEU A 285 -15.83 2.80 -21.56
C LEU A 285 -15.62 2.44 -23.04
N ARG A 286 -15.15 1.22 -23.34
CA ARG A 286 -14.96 0.78 -24.73
C ARG A 286 -16.28 0.72 -25.51
N GLY A 287 -17.35 0.22 -24.89
CA GLY A 287 -18.69 0.19 -25.46
C GLY A 287 -19.21 1.60 -25.77
N ASP A 288 -19.12 2.51 -24.78
CA ASP A 288 -19.54 3.90 -24.92
C ASP A 288 -18.72 4.65 -25.97
N LEU A 289 -17.41 4.39 -26.05
CA LEU A 289 -16.52 4.96 -27.06
C LEU A 289 -16.92 4.53 -28.47
N ALA A 290 -17.18 3.24 -28.68
CA ALA A 290 -17.65 2.74 -29.96
C ALA A 290 -18.99 3.37 -30.37
N ALA A 291 -19.94 3.47 -29.43
CA ALA A 291 -21.23 4.12 -29.65
C ALA A 291 -21.12 5.63 -29.92
N THR A 292 -20.09 6.29 -29.37
CA THR A 292 -19.80 7.72 -29.58
C THR A 292 -19.20 7.97 -30.96
N VAL A 293 -18.22 7.16 -31.37
CA VAL A 293 -17.53 7.30 -32.67
C VAL A 293 -18.45 6.95 -33.84
N GLY A 294 -19.37 6.00 -33.65
CA GLY A 294 -20.35 5.61 -34.69
C GLY A 294 -21.57 6.54 -34.84
N ALA A 295 -21.72 7.55 -33.98
CA ALA A 295 -22.89 8.44 -33.99
C ALA A 295 -22.74 9.61 -34.99
N SER A 296 -23.87 10.23 -35.35
CA SER A 296 -23.86 11.51 -36.08
C SER A 296 -23.13 12.59 -35.27
N THR A 297 -22.51 13.59 -35.89
CA THR A 297 -21.68 14.58 -35.17
C THR A 297 -22.41 15.27 -34.00
N ALA A 298 -23.67 15.65 -34.16
CA ALA A 298 -24.44 16.32 -33.10
C ALA A 298 -24.78 15.39 -31.93
N GLU A 299 -25.14 14.14 -32.22
CA GLU A 299 -25.40 13.13 -31.19
C GLU A 299 -24.10 12.66 -30.54
N GLY A 300 -23.03 12.50 -31.32
CA GLY A 300 -21.70 12.12 -30.90
C GLY A 300 -21.09 13.11 -29.92
N VAL A 301 -21.34 14.42 -30.07
CA VAL A 301 -20.90 15.42 -29.06
C VAL A 301 -21.60 15.22 -27.72
N ARG A 302 -22.92 14.98 -27.72
CA ARG A 302 -23.67 14.70 -26.48
C ARG A 302 -23.19 13.39 -25.83
N LYS A 303 -23.02 12.34 -26.62
CA LYS A 303 -22.49 11.05 -26.16
C LYS A 303 -21.06 11.17 -25.62
N LEU A 304 -20.21 11.96 -26.28
CA LEU A 304 -18.84 12.21 -25.83
C LEU A 304 -18.83 12.93 -24.47
N LEU A 305 -19.66 13.95 -24.27
CA LEU A 305 -19.77 14.63 -22.98
C LEU A 305 -20.29 13.69 -21.89
N ALA A 306 -21.35 12.91 -22.18
CA ALA A 306 -21.89 11.93 -21.24
C ALA A 306 -20.87 10.85 -20.87
N LEU A 307 -20.14 10.32 -21.86
CA LEU A 307 -19.07 9.34 -21.68
C LEU A 307 -17.98 9.88 -20.77
N VAL A 308 -17.46 11.07 -21.09
CA VAL A 308 -16.34 11.64 -20.33
C VAL A 308 -16.79 12.03 -18.92
N ASN A 309 -18.03 12.51 -18.73
CA ASN A 309 -18.58 12.77 -17.39
C ASN A 309 -18.73 11.48 -16.58
N THR A 310 -19.26 10.42 -17.18
CA THR A 310 -19.45 9.11 -16.52
C THR A 310 -18.11 8.50 -16.12
N HIS A 311 -17.11 8.57 -17.02
CA HIS A 311 -15.83 7.88 -16.86
C HIS A 311 -14.68 8.78 -16.39
N ALA A 312 -14.92 10.04 -16.02
CA ALA A 312 -13.85 11.03 -15.76
C ALA A 312 -12.86 10.58 -14.68
N ARG A 313 -13.36 10.08 -13.54
CA ARG A 313 -12.50 9.60 -12.45
C ARG A 313 -11.64 8.42 -12.89
N PHE A 314 -12.25 7.47 -13.61
CA PHE A 314 -11.56 6.30 -14.15
C PHE A 314 -10.49 6.70 -15.17
N LEU A 315 -10.80 7.59 -16.12
CA LEU A 315 -9.85 8.17 -17.08
C LEU A 315 -8.71 8.94 -16.40
N GLY A 316 -8.96 9.56 -15.25
CA GLY A 316 -7.95 10.28 -14.48
C GLY A 316 -6.91 9.36 -13.82
N ARG A 317 -7.34 8.17 -13.35
CA ARG A 317 -6.49 7.24 -12.59
C ARG A 317 -5.89 6.10 -13.42
N SER A 318 -6.60 5.59 -14.42
CA SER A 318 -6.23 4.38 -15.16
C SER A 318 -5.37 4.68 -16.40
N ILE A 319 -4.30 3.91 -16.60
CA ILE A 319 -3.49 3.96 -17.83
C ILE A 319 -4.27 3.33 -18.99
N ASP A 320 -4.82 2.13 -18.78
CA ASP A 320 -5.58 1.39 -19.82
C ASP A 320 -6.80 2.16 -20.32
N ALA A 321 -7.49 2.89 -19.44
CA ALA A 321 -8.59 3.76 -19.83
C ALA A 321 -8.13 4.89 -20.77
N ARG A 322 -6.97 5.49 -20.49
CA ARG A 322 -6.38 6.53 -21.33
C ARG A 322 -5.88 5.97 -22.66
N GLU A 323 -5.32 4.77 -22.67
CA GLU A 323 -4.93 4.08 -23.90
C GLU A 323 -6.15 3.75 -24.76
N ALA A 324 -7.23 3.24 -24.17
CA ALA A 324 -8.49 2.95 -24.86
C ALA A 324 -9.10 4.22 -25.49
N LEU A 325 -9.09 5.34 -24.77
CA LEU A 325 -9.50 6.64 -25.31
C LEU A 325 -8.54 7.12 -26.43
N GLY A 326 -7.23 6.98 -26.21
CA GLY A 326 -6.17 7.37 -27.15
C GLY A 326 -6.24 6.63 -28.49
N ALA A 327 -6.63 5.36 -28.49
CA ALA A 327 -6.83 4.56 -29.70
C ALA A 327 -7.90 5.16 -30.64
N GLN A 328 -8.81 5.98 -30.11
CA GLN A 328 -9.89 6.64 -30.88
C GLN A 328 -9.55 8.08 -31.31
N ASP A 329 -8.31 8.57 -31.09
CA ASP A 329 -7.95 9.98 -31.30
C ASP A 329 -8.30 10.53 -32.70
N ALA A 330 -7.92 9.79 -33.75
CA ALA A 330 -8.27 10.20 -35.12
C ALA A 330 -9.79 10.21 -35.35
N ALA A 331 -10.51 9.21 -34.82
CA ALA A 331 -11.94 9.06 -35.02
C ALA A 331 -12.77 10.10 -34.23
N LEU A 332 -12.27 10.57 -33.09
CA LEU A 332 -12.90 11.60 -32.26
C LEU A 332 -12.68 13.03 -32.81
N THR A 333 -11.79 13.20 -33.78
CA THR A 333 -11.43 14.53 -34.33
C THR A 333 -12.65 15.37 -34.76
N PRO A 334 -13.64 14.84 -35.53
CA PRO A 334 -14.82 15.61 -35.93
C PRO A 334 -15.67 16.09 -34.74
N LEU A 335 -15.78 15.29 -33.68
CA LEU A 335 -16.54 15.64 -32.48
C LEU A 335 -15.86 16.78 -31.73
N PHE A 336 -14.53 16.76 -31.67
CA PHE A 336 -13.71 17.81 -31.08
C PHE A 336 -13.79 19.12 -31.88
N GLU A 337 -13.82 19.08 -33.22
CA GLU A 337 -14.08 20.27 -34.03
C GLU A 337 -15.48 20.85 -33.78
N GLN A 338 -16.48 20.00 -33.59
CA GLN A 338 -17.83 20.44 -33.27
C GLN A 338 -17.91 21.05 -31.86
N LEU A 339 -17.26 20.46 -30.86
CA LEU A 339 -17.14 21.05 -29.51
C LEU A 339 -16.51 22.44 -29.55
N ALA A 340 -15.43 22.60 -30.31
CA ALA A 340 -14.80 23.91 -30.51
C ALA A 340 -15.77 24.90 -31.19
N THR A 341 -16.54 24.44 -32.17
CA THR A 341 -17.54 25.28 -32.86
C THR A 341 -18.62 25.76 -31.88
N ILE A 342 -19.12 24.89 -30.99
CA ILE A 342 -20.08 25.29 -29.94
C ILE A 342 -19.46 26.34 -29.01
N LYS A 343 -18.20 26.14 -28.59
CA LYS A 343 -17.48 27.12 -27.75
C LYS A 343 -17.26 28.46 -28.43
N VAL A 344 -16.90 28.47 -29.72
CA VAL A 344 -16.72 29.71 -30.49
C VAL A 344 -18.04 30.46 -30.56
N ASN A 345 -19.13 29.77 -30.93
CA ASN A 345 -20.45 30.37 -31.09
C ASN A 345 -21.05 30.87 -29.76
N GLY A 346 -20.90 30.08 -28.69
CA GLY A 346 -21.37 30.49 -27.36
C GLY A 346 -20.48 31.56 -26.73
N GLY A 347 -19.16 31.47 -26.90
CA GLY A 347 -18.19 32.45 -26.41
C GLY A 347 -18.37 33.84 -27.03
N LEU A 348 -18.79 33.89 -28.30
CA LEU A 348 -19.21 35.13 -28.98
C LEU A 348 -20.38 35.83 -28.29
N ARG A 349 -21.28 35.06 -27.67
CA ARG A 349 -22.49 35.57 -26.99
C ARG A 349 -22.25 35.95 -25.54
N VAL A 350 -21.08 35.63 -24.96
CA VAL A 350 -20.72 36.02 -23.60
C VAL A 350 -20.45 37.53 -23.57
N PRO A 351 -21.27 38.37 -22.90
CA PRO A 351 -21.12 39.83 -22.97
C PRO A 351 -19.92 40.34 -22.16
N SER A 352 -19.58 39.66 -21.07
CA SER A 352 -18.48 40.06 -20.17
C SER A 352 -17.11 39.70 -20.76
N ILE A 353 -16.26 40.72 -20.92
CA ILE A 353 -14.87 40.59 -21.36
C ILE A 353 -14.07 39.62 -20.48
N PRO A 354 -14.06 39.77 -19.13
CA PRO A 354 -13.40 38.81 -18.23
C PRO A 354 -13.88 37.37 -18.43
N ASN A 355 -15.20 37.17 -18.56
CA ASN A 355 -15.76 35.83 -18.70
C ASN A 355 -15.38 35.18 -20.02
N ARG A 356 -15.37 35.94 -21.13
CA ARG A 356 -14.95 35.46 -22.44
C ARG A 356 -13.45 35.11 -22.45
N TRP A 357 -12.62 35.94 -21.81
CA TRP A 357 -11.19 35.65 -21.62
C TRP A 357 -10.98 34.37 -20.82
N SER A 358 -11.66 34.22 -19.67
CA SER A 358 -11.56 33.03 -18.81
C SER A 358 -12.04 31.76 -19.51
N LEU A 359 -13.14 31.82 -20.26
CA LEU A 359 -13.62 30.73 -21.12
C LEU A 359 -12.51 30.28 -22.08
N LEU A 360 -11.87 31.23 -22.79
CA LEU A 360 -10.80 30.90 -23.73
C LEU A 360 -9.61 30.22 -23.04
N GLN A 361 -9.17 30.76 -21.89
CA GLN A 361 -8.02 30.20 -21.16
C GLN A 361 -8.27 28.76 -20.72
N ARG A 362 -9.47 28.45 -20.21
CA ARG A 362 -9.86 27.06 -19.90
C ARG A 362 -9.95 26.22 -21.17
N ALA A 363 -10.60 26.73 -22.21
CA ALA A 363 -10.83 26.02 -23.45
C ALA A 363 -9.53 25.55 -24.12
N LYS A 364 -8.41 26.28 -24.00
CA LYS A 364 -7.10 25.90 -24.60
C LYS A 364 -6.57 24.54 -24.11
N THR A 365 -6.87 24.15 -22.88
CA THR A 365 -6.35 22.93 -22.23
C THR A 365 -7.43 21.93 -21.84
N ARG A 366 -8.66 22.40 -21.58
CA ARG A 366 -9.79 21.61 -21.06
C ARG A 366 -10.99 21.74 -22.01
N PRO A 367 -11.13 20.82 -22.98
CA PRO A 367 -12.16 20.91 -24.02
C PRO A 367 -13.59 20.82 -23.47
N PHE A 368 -13.80 20.15 -22.33
CA PHE A 368 -15.12 19.94 -21.73
C PHE A 368 -15.49 20.93 -20.63
N ALA A 369 -14.59 21.83 -20.24
CA ALA A 369 -14.92 22.87 -19.27
C ALA A 369 -16.08 23.73 -19.80
N ASP A 370 -16.97 24.23 -18.93
CA ASP A 370 -18.08 25.10 -19.32
C ASP A 370 -19.17 24.46 -20.19
N PHE A 371 -19.28 23.13 -20.21
CA PHE A 371 -20.41 22.43 -20.83
C PHE A 371 -21.34 21.86 -19.75
N GLY A 372 -22.64 22.05 -19.95
CA GLY A 372 -23.67 21.33 -19.19
C GLY A 372 -23.91 19.92 -19.73
N ASP A 373 -24.74 19.15 -19.04
CA ASP A 373 -25.05 17.75 -19.40
C ASP A 373 -25.77 17.60 -20.75
N ASP A 374 -26.45 18.66 -21.21
CA ASP A 374 -27.14 18.74 -22.49
C ASP A 374 -26.22 19.15 -23.67
N ALA A 375 -24.91 19.27 -23.42
CA ALA A 375 -23.91 19.82 -24.34
C ALA A 375 -24.08 21.30 -24.70
N SER A 376 -24.89 22.05 -23.95
CA SER A 376 -24.94 23.51 -24.06
C SER A 376 -23.72 24.16 -23.37
N LEU A 377 -23.30 25.31 -23.90
CA LEU A 377 -22.23 26.09 -23.28
C LEU A 377 -22.81 26.86 -22.07
N GLN A 378 -22.33 26.54 -20.88
CA GLN A 378 -22.71 27.15 -19.61
C GLN A 378 -21.43 27.51 -18.85
N LEU A 379 -21.16 28.82 -18.71
CA LEU A 379 -19.94 29.28 -18.05
C LEU A 379 -19.88 28.81 -16.61
N GLY A 380 -18.80 28.15 -16.23
CA GLY A 380 -18.62 27.61 -14.89
C GLY A 380 -19.45 26.37 -14.61
N ALA A 381 -20.10 25.75 -15.60
CA ALA A 381 -20.77 24.47 -15.41
C ALA A 381 -19.80 23.45 -14.81
N PHE A 382 -20.25 22.85 -13.70
CA PHE A 382 -19.54 21.78 -13.04
C PHE A 382 -19.82 20.48 -13.77
N SER A 383 -18.75 19.78 -14.14
CA SER A 383 -18.83 18.46 -14.72
C SER A 383 -17.61 17.66 -14.26
N ALA A 384 -17.76 16.34 -14.13
CA ALA A 384 -16.63 15.50 -13.75
C ALA A 384 -15.50 15.58 -14.80
N ALA A 385 -15.84 15.86 -16.06
CA ALA A 385 -14.90 16.07 -17.15
C ALA A 385 -14.12 17.39 -17.09
N HIS A 386 -14.50 18.34 -16.22
CA HIS A 386 -13.95 19.70 -16.19
C HIS A 386 -12.42 19.74 -16.04
N SER A 387 -11.84 18.85 -15.23
CA SER A 387 -10.41 18.85 -14.90
C SER A 387 -9.55 18.08 -15.92
N LEU A 388 -10.16 17.33 -16.84
CA LEU A 388 -9.42 16.47 -17.76
C LEU A 388 -8.62 17.28 -18.78
N THR A 389 -7.33 16.95 -18.86
CA THR A 389 -6.44 17.49 -19.89
C THR A 389 -6.10 16.37 -20.87
N LEU A 390 -6.61 16.50 -22.11
CA LEU A 390 -6.53 15.42 -23.09
C LEU A 390 -5.46 15.61 -24.16
N ALA A 391 -4.64 16.67 -24.08
CA ALA A 391 -3.65 16.96 -25.12
C ALA A 391 -2.58 15.86 -25.29
N LYS A 392 -2.26 15.14 -24.22
CA LYS A 392 -1.32 14.00 -24.28
C LYS A 392 -2.01 12.73 -24.80
N THR A 393 -3.25 12.50 -24.39
CA THR A 393 -4.03 11.30 -24.73
C THR A 393 -4.60 11.36 -26.15
N LEU A 394 -5.05 12.54 -26.59
CA LEU A 394 -5.74 12.81 -27.85
C LEU A 394 -5.05 13.94 -28.65
N PRO A 395 -3.80 13.77 -29.08
CA PRO A 395 -3.04 14.84 -29.72
C PRO A 395 -3.68 15.34 -31.02
N LYS A 396 -4.26 14.47 -31.87
CA LYS A 396 -4.86 14.87 -33.15
C LYS A 396 -6.19 15.59 -32.95
N ALA A 397 -7.10 15.03 -32.15
CA ALA A 397 -8.39 15.66 -31.86
C ALA A 397 -8.21 17.01 -31.17
N MET A 398 -7.26 17.12 -30.23
CA MET A 398 -6.96 18.40 -29.56
C MET A 398 -6.31 19.42 -30.50
N ALA A 399 -5.48 18.98 -31.46
CA ALA A 399 -4.93 19.88 -32.47
C ALA A 399 -6.04 20.45 -33.37
N ALA A 400 -6.98 19.63 -33.83
CA ALA A 400 -8.12 20.05 -34.62
C ALA A 400 -9.06 20.99 -33.85
N TYR A 401 -9.39 20.65 -32.60
CA TYR A 401 -10.14 21.50 -31.69
C TYR A 401 -9.48 22.88 -31.50
N ARG A 402 -8.16 22.93 -31.24
CA ARG A 402 -7.44 24.20 -31.08
C ARG A 402 -7.39 25.02 -32.36
N LYS A 403 -7.22 24.38 -33.52
CA LYS A 403 -7.31 25.04 -34.83
C LYS A 403 -8.68 25.71 -34.99
N ARG A 404 -9.76 25.01 -34.62
CA ARG A 404 -11.13 25.51 -34.71
C ARG A 404 -11.45 26.60 -33.68
N LEU A 405 -10.77 26.63 -32.53
CA LEU A 405 -10.84 27.75 -31.57
C LEU A 405 -10.18 29.04 -32.05
N GLY A 406 -9.36 29.00 -33.12
CA GLY A 406 -8.60 30.14 -33.64
C GLY A 406 -9.36 31.47 -33.75
N PRO A 407 -10.59 31.50 -34.29
CA PRO A 407 -11.38 32.73 -34.36
C PRO A 407 -11.67 33.36 -32.99
N LEU A 408 -11.98 32.54 -31.98
CA LEU A 408 -12.20 33.00 -30.60
C LEU A 408 -10.88 33.53 -29.99
N VAL A 409 -9.76 32.86 -30.26
CA VAL A 409 -8.41 33.33 -29.84
C VAL A 409 -8.13 34.72 -30.40
N VAL A 410 -8.21 34.87 -31.73
CA VAL A 410 -7.90 36.12 -32.43
C VAL A 410 -8.77 37.27 -31.92
N MET A 411 -10.07 37.03 -31.73
CA MET A 411 -11.00 38.06 -31.25
C MET A 411 -10.72 38.50 -29.82
N VAL A 412 -10.50 37.55 -28.92
CA VAL A 412 -10.21 37.83 -27.51
C VAL A 412 -8.86 38.53 -27.38
N GLU A 413 -7.86 38.16 -28.19
CA GLU A 413 -6.54 38.77 -28.18
C GLU A 413 -6.48 40.14 -28.87
N ARG A 414 -7.28 40.37 -29.92
CA ARG A 414 -7.34 41.66 -30.66
C ARG A 414 -8.28 42.68 -30.03
N GLY A 415 -9.34 42.25 -29.36
CA GLY A 415 -10.44 43.14 -28.98
C GLY A 415 -10.51 43.48 -27.50
N LEU A 416 -10.27 42.53 -26.59
CA LEU A 416 -10.86 42.61 -25.25
C LEU A 416 -10.05 41.78 -24.25
N LYS A 417 -8.81 42.17 -23.98
CA LYS A 417 -8.09 41.68 -22.78
C LYS A 417 -8.72 42.34 -21.55
N PRO A 418 -9.03 41.59 -20.47
CA PRO A 418 -9.52 42.21 -19.25
C PRO A 418 -8.45 43.18 -18.70
N SER A 419 -8.89 44.30 -18.13
CA SER A 419 -7.96 45.22 -17.50
C SER A 419 -7.27 44.56 -16.31
N ALA A 420 -6.17 45.14 -15.83
CA ALA A 420 -5.51 44.67 -14.61
C ALA A 420 -6.46 44.70 -13.39
N ALA A 421 -7.42 45.63 -13.37
CA ALA A 421 -8.45 45.71 -12.34
C ALA A 421 -9.44 44.54 -12.43
N ASP A 422 -9.94 44.22 -13.64
CA ASP A 422 -10.84 43.09 -13.85
C ASP A 422 -10.18 41.75 -13.47
N LEU A 423 -8.92 41.58 -13.87
CA LEU A 423 -8.15 40.39 -13.48
C LEU A 423 -7.94 40.32 -11.97
N ARG A 424 -7.81 41.46 -11.28
CA ARG A 424 -7.66 41.49 -9.82
C ARG A 424 -8.94 41.06 -9.13
N VAL A 425 -10.09 41.56 -9.55
CA VAL A 425 -11.41 41.18 -9.03
C VAL A 425 -11.66 39.70 -9.28
N ALA A 426 -11.43 39.21 -10.50
CA ALA A 426 -11.59 37.79 -10.84
C ALA A 426 -10.65 36.89 -10.04
N LYS A 427 -9.38 37.29 -9.85
CA LYS A 427 -8.41 36.56 -9.00
C LYS A 427 -8.83 36.56 -7.53
N GLN A 428 -9.41 37.64 -7.02
CA GLN A 428 -9.87 37.71 -5.64
C GLN A 428 -11.10 36.82 -5.43
N PHE A 429 -12.05 36.86 -6.36
CA PHE A 429 -13.19 35.94 -6.35
C PHE A 429 -12.72 34.48 -6.43
N GLY A 430 -11.83 34.15 -7.37
CA GLY A 430 -11.27 32.81 -7.51
C GLY A 430 -10.54 32.34 -6.26
N ARG A 431 -9.76 33.21 -5.60
CA ARG A 431 -9.11 32.89 -4.31
C ARG A 431 -10.13 32.58 -3.22
N LYS A 432 -11.17 33.40 -3.06
CA LYS A 432 -12.24 33.12 -2.09
C LYS A 432 -12.94 31.78 -2.34
N GLN A 433 -13.16 31.41 -3.60
CA GLN A 433 -13.76 30.12 -3.95
C GLN A 433 -12.81 28.95 -3.68
N VAL A 434 -11.51 29.12 -3.94
CA VAL A 434 -10.47 28.14 -3.58
C VAL A 434 -10.41 27.99 -2.07
N GLU A 435 -10.33 29.09 -1.31
CA GLU A 435 -10.34 29.07 0.16
C GLU A 435 -11.60 28.37 0.72
N ALA A 436 -12.78 28.61 0.14
CA ALA A 436 -14.01 27.93 0.53
C ALA A 436 -13.98 26.43 0.18
N CYS A 437 -13.43 26.06 -0.97
CA CYS A 437 -13.25 24.65 -1.36
C CYS A 437 -12.22 23.94 -0.49
N ASP A 438 -11.11 24.61 -0.16
CA ASP A 438 -10.05 24.10 0.71
C ASP A 438 -10.61 23.89 2.12
N ALA A 439 -11.37 24.87 2.65
CA ALA A 439 -12.05 24.71 3.94
C ALA A 439 -13.07 23.55 3.93
N ALA A 440 -13.83 23.38 2.83
CA ALA A 440 -14.75 22.25 2.70
C ALA A 440 -14.00 20.91 2.54
N LEU A 441 -12.85 20.90 1.88
CA LEU A 441 -11.98 19.74 1.77
C LEU A 441 -11.37 19.38 3.13
N ASP A 442 -10.90 20.36 3.90
CA ASP A 442 -10.38 20.17 5.25
C ASP A 442 -11.46 19.58 6.17
N GLN A 443 -12.70 20.11 6.11
CA GLN A 443 -13.84 19.53 6.82
C GLN A 443 -14.12 18.09 6.37
N LEU A 444 -14.03 17.81 5.07
CA LEU A 444 -14.26 16.47 4.55
C LEU A 444 -13.17 15.49 5.00
N VAL A 445 -11.90 15.92 5.01
CA VAL A 445 -10.76 15.14 5.51
C VAL A 445 -10.87 14.91 7.02
N GLU A 446 -11.29 15.92 7.77
CA GLU A 446 -11.55 15.80 9.21
C GLU A 446 -12.63 14.75 9.46
N ILE A 447 -13.78 14.86 8.77
CA ILE A 447 -14.87 13.89 8.91
C ILE A 447 -14.43 12.49 8.43
N GLU A 448 -13.69 12.37 7.33
CA GLU A 448 -13.13 11.08 6.92
C GLU A 448 -12.18 10.50 7.97
N GLY A 449 -11.37 11.34 8.62
CA GLY A 449 -10.52 10.97 9.74
C GLY A 449 -11.30 10.49 10.95
N GLU A 450 -12.40 11.17 11.29
CA GLU A 450 -13.34 10.75 12.34
C GLU A 450 -13.99 9.40 12.01
N LEU A 451 -14.51 9.25 10.79
CA LEU A 451 -15.10 7.99 10.30
C LEU A 451 -14.09 6.84 10.27
N LEU A 452 -12.82 7.14 9.96
CA LEU A 452 -11.73 6.19 10.05
C LEU A 452 -11.42 5.82 11.49
N SER A 453 -11.60 6.74 12.44
CA SER A 453 -11.25 6.51 13.85
C SER A 453 -12.29 5.68 14.60
N CYS A 454 -13.58 5.86 14.29
CA CYS A 454 -14.70 5.23 14.96
C CYS A 454 -14.60 3.70 15.07
N PRO A 455 -14.23 2.95 14.01
CA PRO A 455 -14.10 1.50 14.08
C PRO A 455 -13.02 1.02 15.06
N PHE A 456 -12.00 1.84 15.33
CA PHE A 456 -10.78 1.44 16.03
C PHE A 456 -10.70 1.97 17.47
N ASP A 457 -11.66 2.80 17.88
CA ASP A 457 -11.65 3.46 19.19
C ASP A 457 -13.07 3.62 19.74
N ALA A 458 -13.49 2.70 20.61
CA ALA A 458 -14.85 2.62 21.15
C ALA A 458 -15.27 3.88 21.94
N ASN A 459 -14.30 4.65 22.43
CA ASN A 459 -14.53 5.85 23.23
C ASN A 459 -14.63 7.15 22.41
N ARG A 460 -14.33 7.11 21.10
CA ARG A 460 -14.30 8.32 20.24
C ARG A 460 -15.53 8.50 19.36
N CYS A 461 -16.40 7.50 19.26
CA CYS A 461 -17.60 7.58 18.43
C CYS A 461 -18.84 7.74 19.31
N GLY A 462 -19.24 8.98 19.58
CA GLY A 462 -20.50 9.33 20.26
C GLY A 462 -21.72 9.03 19.38
N ALA A 463 -22.90 8.99 20.01
CA ALA A 463 -24.18 8.74 19.35
C ALA A 463 -24.45 9.76 18.22
N GLU A 464 -23.99 11.00 18.34
CA GLU A 464 -24.11 12.03 17.29
C GLU A 464 -23.30 11.71 16.03
N GLN A 465 -22.12 11.08 16.13
CA GLN A 465 -21.33 10.69 14.95
C GLN A 465 -21.92 9.46 14.26
N GLN A 466 -22.49 8.52 15.04
CA GLN A 466 -23.27 7.41 14.51
C GLN A 466 -24.58 7.89 13.85
N HIS A 467 -25.22 8.93 14.41
CA HIS A 467 -26.41 9.56 13.85
C HIS A 467 -26.09 10.39 12.61
N ALA A 468 -25.01 11.18 12.60
CA ALA A 468 -24.54 11.93 11.45
C ALA A 468 -24.19 10.99 10.28
N LEU A 469 -23.62 9.82 10.56
CA LEU A 469 -23.46 8.75 9.56
C LEU A 469 -24.79 8.29 8.93
N GLY A 470 -25.88 8.32 9.70
CA GLY A 470 -27.24 8.02 9.23
C GLY A 470 -27.96 9.20 8.56
N GLU A 471 -27.74 10.43 9.02
CA GLU A 471 -28.45 11.64 8.55
C GLU A 471 -27.77 12.39 7.41
N ARG A 472 -26.46 12.24 7.18
CA ARG A 472 -25.68 13.05 6.20
C ARG A 472 -26.18 12.93 4.75
N TRP A 473 -27.15 12.07 4.46
CA TRP A 473 -27.63 11.79 3.11
C TRP A 473 -29.15 11.63 2.99
N GLY A 474 -29.92 12.07 4.00
CA GLY A 474 -31.32 12.48 3.80
C GLY A 474 -31.36 13.89 3.22
#